data_AF-A0A373D919-F1
#
_entry.id   AF-A0A373D919-F1
#
_cell.length_a   1.000
_cell.length_b   1.000
_cell.length_c   1.000
_cell.angle_alpha   90.00
_cell.angle_beta   90.00
_cell.angle_gamma   90.00
#
_symmetry.space_group_name_H-M   'P 1'
#
loop_
_entity.id
_entity.type
_entity.pdbx_description
1 polymer ?
#
loop_
_entity_poly.entity_id
_entity_poly.type
_entity_poly.pdbx_seq_one_letter_code
_entity_poly.pdbx_strand_id
1 'polypeptide(L)'
;MIYDAHCHLDLMDNMLEFINEIQNSDMNLFAVGTTPKAYSREIQFCKNARNIHVGLGMHPQLVSSGYDDMQLFKSLIEKSHYIGEVGLDFSKGEVGLDFSKGYIQTKELQINIF
;
A
#
# COMPACT_ATOMS: atom_id res chain seq x y z
N MET A 1 13.85 -5.99 -20.45
CA MET A 1 13.14 -6.37 -19.20
C MET A 1 12.61 -5.10 -18.58
N ILE A 2 11.30 -5.03 -18.36
CA ILE A 2 10.62 -3.86 -17.78
C ILE A 2 10.28 -4.17 -16.33
N TYR A 3 10.36 -3.17 -15.48
CA TYR A 3 9.98 -3.25 -14.07
C TYR A 3 8.97 -2.14 -13.78
N ASP A 4 7.76 -2.52 -13.39
CA ASP A 4 6.83 -1.57 -12.77
C ASP A 4 7.13 -1.55 -11.28
N ALA A 5 7.69 -0.42 -10.84
CA ALA A 5 8.17 -0.24 -9.49
C ALA A 5 7.08 0.21 -8.51
N HIS A 6 5.82 0.36 -8.95
CA HIS A 6 4.75 0.77 -8.06
C HIS A 6 3.36 0.42 -8.62
N CYS A 7 2.80 -0.71 -8.18
CA CYS A 7 1.49 -1.16 -8.60
C CYS A 7 0.62 -1.57 -7.41
N HIS A 8 -0.62 -1.08 -7.36
CA HIS A 8 -1.59 -1.42 -6.31
C HIS A 8 -2.44 -2.62 -6.75
N LEU A 9 -1.99 -3.84 -6.44
CA LEU A 9 -2.71 -5.08 -6.77
C LEU A 9 -4.02 -5.23 -5.98
N ASP A 10 -4.01 -4.81 -4.71
CA ASP A 10 -5.12 -4.89 -3.78
C ASP A 10 -6.34 -4.05 -4.18
N LEU A 11 -6.15 -3.07 -5.06
CA LEU A 11 -7.20 -2.22 -5.61
C LEU A 11 -7.78 -2.72 -6.94
N MET A 12 -7.24 -3.81 -7.51
CA MET A 12 -7.73 -4.34 -8.78
C MET A 12 -8.98 -5.19 -8.62
N ASP A 13 -9.99 -4.95 -9.47
CA ASP A 13 -11.24 -5.72 -9.50
C ASP A 13 -11.01 -7.24 -9.66
N ASN A 14 -10.03 -7.63 -10.49
CA ASN A 14 -9.63 -9.03 -10.67
C ASN A 14 -8.12 -9.23 -10.48
N MET A 15 -7.65 -9.02 -9.26
CA MET A 15 -6.25 -9.22 -8.87
C MET A 15 -5.67 -10.59 -9.29
N LEU A 16 -6.44 -11.69 -9.21
CA LEU A 16 -5.93 -13.04 -9.53
C LEU A 16 -5.62 -13.22 -11.02
N GLU A 17 -6.47 -12.67 -11.88
CA GLU A 17 -6.25 -12.69 -13.34
C GLU A 17 -5.00 -11.88 -13.70
N PHE A 18 -4.85 -10.68 -13.12
CA PHE A 18 -3.69 -9.84 -13.34
C PHE A 18 -2.39 -10.48 -12.83
N ILE A 19 -2.39 -11.08 -11.63
CA ILE A 19 -1.25 -11.84 -11.11
C ILE A 19 -0.84 -12.95 -12.08
N ASN A 20 -1.82 -13.67 -12.65
CA ASN A 20 -1.54 -14.74 -13.60
C ASN A 20 -0.97 -14.20 -14.92
N GLU A 21 -1.45 -13.06 -15.41
CA GLU A 21 -0.88 -12.41 -16.59
C GLU A 21 0.59 -12.02 -16.37
N ILE A 22 0.86 -11.29 -15.27
CA ILE A 22 2.21 -10.84 -14.95
C ILE A 22 3.14 -12.04 -14.72
N GLN A 23 2.70 -13.06 -13.97
CA GLN A 23 3.48 -14.28 -13.72
C GLN A 23 3.98 -14.97 -15.00
N ASN A 24 3.22 -14.87 -16.10
CA ASN A 24 3.54 -15.49 -17.39
C ASN A 24 4.19 -14.52 -18.39
N SER A 25 4.62 -13.35 -17.94
CA SER A 25 5.26 -12.30 -18.76
C SER A 25 6.73 -12.08 -18.38
N ASP A 26 7.45 -11.32 -19.21
CA ASP A 26 8.83 -10.86 -18.92
C ASP A 26 8.89 -9.56 -18.08
N MET A 27 7.75 -9.16 -17.51
CA MET A 27 7.61 -7.97 -16.66
C MET A 27 7.84 -8.32 -15.20
N ASN A 28 8.41 -7.39 -14.44
CA ASN A 28 8.54 -7.51 -12.98
C ASN A 28 7.71 -6.42 -12.31
N LEU A 29 7.23 -6.70 -11.11
CA LEU A 29 6.29 -5.86 -10.40
C LEU A 29 6.67 -5.69 -8.94
N PHE A 30 6.68 -4.46 -8.44
CA PHE A 30 6.56 -4.17 -7.02
C PHE A 30 5.10 -3.84 -6.70
N ALA A 31 4.41 -4.81 -6.09
CA ALA A 31 3.04 -4.68 -5.63
C ALA A 31 3.05 -3.98 -4.27
N VAL A 32 2.80 -2.67 -4.27
CA VAL A 32 2.70 -1.88 -3.04
C VAL A 32 1.37 -2.15 -2.35
N GLY A 33 1.39 -2.24 -1.02
CA GLY A 33 0.17 -2.40 -0.23
C GLY A 33 -0.44 -1.05 0.15
N THR A 34 -1.77 -0.99 0.23
CA THR A 34 -2.46 0.17 0.83
C THR A 34 -2.66 0.01 2.34
N THR A 35 -2.82 -1.23 2.81
CA THR A 35 -3.06 -1.57 4.21
C THR A 35 -2.25 -2.77 4.68
N PRO A 36 -1.90 -2.84 5.99
CA PRO A 36 -1.24 -4.02 6.55
C PRO A 36 -2.11 -5.29 6.45
N LYS A 37 -3.45 -5.12 6.41
CA LYS A 37 -4.41 -6.22 6.24
C LYS A 37 -4.34 -6.88 4.86
N ALA A 38 -4.15 -6.10 3.80
CA ALA A 38 -4.06 -6.60 2.43
C ALA A 38 -2.80 -7.46 2.20
N TYR A 39 -1.69 -7.08 2.84
CA TYR A 39 -0.38 -7.71 2.67
C TYR A 39 -0.40 -9.25 2.73
N SER A 40 -1.04 -9.82 3.76
CA SER A 40 -1.04 -11.29 3.93
C SER A 40 -1.78 -12.02 2.81
N ARG A 41 -2.84 -11.39 2.26
CA ARG A 41 -3.62 -11.95 1.15
C ARG A 41 -2.85 -11.83 -0.16
N GLU A 42 -2.21 -10.70 -0.42
CA GLU A 42 -1.36 -10.51 -1.59
C GLU A 42 -0.18 -11.48 -1.62
N ILE A 43 0.52 -11.66 -0.49
CA ILE A 43 1.59 -12.66 -0.36
C ILE A 43 1.06 -14.06 -0.67
N GLN A 44 -0.13 -14.42 -0.18
CA GLN A 44 -0.73 -15.73 -0.43
C GLN A 44 -1.02 -15.94 -1.93
N PHE A 45 -1.53 -14.92 -2.62
CA PHE A 45 -1.85 -15.01 -4.05
C PHE A 45 -0.61 -14.96 -4.93
N CYS A 46 0.40 -14.15 -4.57
CA CYS A 46 1.64 -14.01 -5.31
C CYS A 46 2.68 -15.10 -4.99
N LYS A 47 2.38 -16.07 -4.12
CA LYS A 47 3.35 -17.08 -3.64
C LYS A 47 4.11 -17.85 -4.74
N ASN A 48 3.51 -17.99 -5.92
CA ASN A 48 4.10 -18.68 -7.07
C ASN A 48 4.65 -17.72 -8.14
N ALA A 49 4.35 -16.42 -8.04
CA ALA A 49 4.75 -15.40 -8.99
C ALA A 49 6.11 -14.81 -8.60
N ARG A 50 7.19 -15.37 -9.18
CA ARG A 50 8.57 -15.01 -8.81
C ARG A 50 8.98 -13.59 -9.21
N ASN A 51 8.26 -12.99 -10.15
CA ASN A 51 8.47 -11.66 -10.70
C ASN A 51 7.56 -10.60 -10.06
N ILE A 52 6.77 -10.97 -9.06
CA ILE A 52 5.95 -10.05 -8.27
C ILE A 52 6.49 -10.01 -6.84
N HIS A 53 6.86 -8.81 -6.40
CA HIS A 53 7.36 -8.55 -5.06
C HIS A 53 6.31 -7.76 -4.30
N VAL A 54 5.80 -8.31 -3.20
CA VAL A 54 4.74 -7.67 -2.41
C VAL A 54 5.34 -6.82 -1.30
N GLY A 55 4.87 -5.58 -1.19
CA GLY A 55 5.24 -4.60 -0.17
C GLY A 55 4.23 -4.58 0.98
N LEU A 56 4.74 -4.55 2.21
CA LEU A 56 3.91 -4.20 3.36
C LEU A 56 3.70 -2.69 3.37
N GLY A 57 2.46 -2.25 3.26
CA GLY A 57 2.12 -0.83 3.20
C GLY A 57 1.09 -0.39 4.22
N MET A 58 1.04 0.93 4.40
CA MET A 58 0.01 1.63 5.16
C MET A 58 -0.06 3.05 4.58
N HIS A 59 -1.04 3.31 3.72
CA HIS A 59 -1.09 4.53 2.93
C HIS A 59 -1.45 5.77 3.79
N PRO A 60 -0.77 6.93 3.64
CA PRO A 60 -1.00 8.12 4.47
C PRO A 60 -2.43 8.66 4.45
N GLN A 61 -3.13 8.53 3.32
CA GLN A 61 -4.54 8.94 3.22
C GLN A 61 -5.48 8.06 4.06
N LEU A 62 -5.16 6.77 4.24
CA LEU A 62 -5.96 5.88 5.11
C LEU A 62 -5.68 6.18 6.58
N VAL A 63 -4.42 6.42 6.93
CA VAL A 63 -4.08 6.94 8.26
C VAL A 63 -4.90 8.19 8.59
N SER A 64 -5.03 9.09 7.61
CA SER A 64 -5.82 10.33 7.74
C SER A 64 -7.33 10.10 7.90
N SER A 65 -7.87 8.97 7.44
CA SER A 65 -9.28 8.61 7.63
C SER A 65 -9.59 8.01 9.01
N GLY A 66 -8.56 7.85 9.85
CA GLY A 66 -8.66 7.22 11.17
C GLY A 66 -8.41 5.70 11.14
N TYR A 67 -7.99 5.15 10.00
CA TYR A 67 -7.53 3.78 9.93
C TYR A 67 -6.17 3.65 10.64
N ASP A 68 -6.11 2.87 11.71
CA ASP A 68 -4.88 2.56 12.43
C ASP A 68 -4.77 1.05 12.67
N ASP A 69 -3.86 0.41 11.94
CA ASP A 69 -3.46 -0.98 12.14
C ASP A 69 -1.93 -1.06 12.40
N MET A 70 -1.37 -0.06 13.09
CA MET A 70 0.07 0.00 13.38
C MET A 70 0.59 -1.23 14.13
N GLN A 71 -0.22 -1.82 15.01
CA GLN A 71 0.15 -3.07 15.68
C GLN A 71 0.33 -4.23 14.68
N LEU A 72 -0.57 -4.33 13.70
CA LEU A 72 -0.46 -5.33 12.64
C LEU A 72 0.76 -5.04 11.75
N PHE A 73 0.94 -3.78 11.33
CA PHE A 73 2.11 -3.36 10.56
C PHE A 73 3.42 -3.75 11.26
N LYS A 74 3.57 -3.43 12.56
CA LYS A 74 4.74 -3.82 13.37
C LYS A 74 4.91 -5.34 13.47
N SER A 75 3.83 -6.12 13.53
CA SER A 75 3.94 -7.59 13.58
C SER A 75 4.35 -8.21 12.23
N LEU A 76 4.13 -7.49 11.12
CA LEU A 76 4.41 -7.95 9.76
C LEU A 76 5.74 -7.42 9.22
N ILE A 77 6.24 -6.29 9.71
CA ILE A 77 7.47 -5.64 9.21
C ILE A 77 8.70 -6.55 9.33
N GLU A 78 8.79 -7.34 10.40
CA GLU A 78 9.88 -8.30 10.59
C GLU A 78 9.83 -9.46 9.58
N LYS A 79 8.68 -9.66 8.92
CA LYS A 79 8.42 -10.74 7.96
C LYS A 79 8.37 -10.22 6.52
N SER A 80 8.40 -8.92 6.29
CA SER A 80 8.37 -8.33 4.95
C SER A 80 9.79 -8.02 4.47
N HIS A 81 9.99 -8.15 3.16
CA HIS A 81 11.25 -7.73 2.51
C HIS A 81 11.15 -6.34 1.89
N TYR A 82 9.93 -5.94 1.53
CA TYR A 82 9.65 -4.65 0.92
C TYR A 82 8.60 -3.92 1.74
N ILE A 83 8.77 -2.60 1.82
CA ILE A 83 7.85 -1.69 2.51
C ILE A 83 7.35 -0.69 1.47
N GLY A 84 6.03 -0.55 1.40
CA GLY A 84 5.36 0.35 0.48
C GLY A 84 3.90 -0.07 0.32
N GLU A 85 2.95 0.86 0.15
CA GLU A 85 3.15 2.32 0.17
C GLU A 85 3.09 2.87 1.60
N VAL A 86 4.05 3.70 1.97
CA VAL A 86 4.12 4.45 3.24
C VAL A 86 4.64 5.85 2.96
N GLY A 87 4.31 6.83 3.78
CA GLY A 87 4.81 8.18 3.60
C GLY A 87 3.91 9.24 4.19
N LEU A 88 4.03 10.46 3.65
CA LEU A 88 3.26 11.62 4.08
C LEU A 88 2.53 12.22 2.88
N ASP A 89 1.24 12.49 3.04
CA ASP A 89 0.42 13.21 2.08
C ASP A 89 -0.23 14.41 2.79
N PHE A 90 0.31 15.59 2.52
CA PHE A 90 -0.20 16.87 2.99
C PHE A 90 -0.89 17.65 1.87
N SER A 91 -1.49 16.94 0.91
CA SER A 91 -2.40 17.57 -0.03
C SER A 91 -3.65 18.07 0.71
N LYS A 92 -4.15 19.23 0.30
CA LYS A 92 -5.47 19.69 0.72
C LYS A 92 -6.46 18.91 -0.13
N GLY A 93 -7.16 17.92 0.45
CA GLY A 93 -8.04 17.02 -0.30
C GLY A 93 -8.94 17.75 -1.31
N GLU A 94 -9.27 17.10 -2.42
CA GLU A 94 -10.07 17.64 -3.53
C GLU A 94 -11.56 17.84 -3.17
N VAL A 95 -11.85 18.62 -2.13
CA VAL A 95 -13.19 19.15 -1.90
C VAL A 95 -13.03 20.63 -1.53
N GLY A 96 -13.61 21.52 -2.33
CA GLY A 96 -13.49 22.97 -2.18
C GLY A 96 -14.29 23.56 -1.01
N LEU A 97 -14.15 23.05 0.21
CA LEU A 97 -14.80 23.60 1.41
C LEU A 97 -13.80 23.62 2.59
N ASP A 98 -13.43 24.82 3.02
CA ASP A 98 -12.55 25.19 4.14
C ASP A 98 -12.13 24.05 5.12
N PHE A 99 -10.92 23.48 4.90
CA PHE A 99 -10.36 22.33 5.62
C PHE A 99 -9.30 22.69 6.69
N SER A 100 -9.18 23.95 7.12
CA SER A 100 -8.03 24.36 7.97
C SER A 100 -7.82 23.51 9.24
N LYS A 101 -8.88 23.03 9.90
CA LYS A 101 -8.77 22.14 11.08
C LYS A 101 -8.55 20.66 10.72
N GLY A 102 -9.29 20.12 9.76
CA GLY A 102 -9.17 18.71 9.36
C GLY A 102 -7.79 18.41 8.77
N TYR A 103 -7.25 19.34 7.97
CA TYR A 103 -5.93 19.24 7.37
C TYR A 103 -4.78 19.24 8.39
N ILE A 104 -4.85 20.09 9.42
CA ILE A 104 -3.82 20.13 10.48
C ILE A 104 -3.84 18.82 11.27
N GLN A 105 -5.04 18.31 11.59
CA GLN A 105 -5.21 17.08 12.34
C GLN A 105 -4.70 15.85 11.57
N THR A 106 -4.96 15.77 10.26
CA THR A 106 -4.45 14.66 9.42
C THR A 106 -2.93 14.72 9.26
N LYS A 107 -2.36 15.92 9.11
CA LYS A 107 -0.91 16.13 9.06
C LYS A 107 -0.21 15.65 10.34
N GLU A 108 -0.67 16.10 11.51
CA GLU A 108 -0.08 15.72 12.79
C GLU A 108 -0.20 14.20 13.03
N LEU A 109 -1.33 13.61 12.67
CA LEU A 109 -1.53 12.17 12.79
C LEU A 109 -0.53 11.36 11.94
N GLN A 110 -0.34 11.75 10.68
CA GLN A 110 0.63 11.07 9.80
C GLN A 110 2.07 11.20 10.32
N ILE A 111 2.47 12.39 10.80
CA ILE A 111 3.81 12.63 11.38
C ILE A 111 4.05 11.80 12.64
N ASN A 112 3.01 11.55 13.45
CA ASN A 112 3.14 10.73 14.64
C ASN A 112 3.24 9.22 14.34
N ILE A 113 2.81 8.81 13.14
CA ILE A 113 2.74 7.41 12.72
C ILE A 113 3.98 6.98 11.93
N PHE A 114 4.50 7.84 11.05
CA PHE A 114 5.66 7.58 10.19
C PHE A 114 6.88 8.39 10.62
#